data_AF-A0A4U7KRP3-F1
#
_entry.id   AF-A0A4U7KRP3-F1
#
_cell.length_a   1.000
_cell.length_b   1.000
_cell.length_c   1.000
_cell.angle_alpha   90.00
_cell.angle_beta   90.00
_cell.angle_gamma   90.00
#
_symmetry.space_group_name_H-M   'P 1'
#
loop_
_entity.id
_entity.type
_entity.pdbx_description
1 polymer ?
#
loop_
_entity_poly.entity_id
_entity_poly.type
_entity_poly.pdbx_seq_one_letter_code
_entity_poly.pdbx_strand_id
1 'polypeptide(L)'
;MRTCSFTFLALCLLGAGGVLAIPPPPEVVARFSETRALWNTVYGNHVLPGQYTLAHLKGFSHGDWQNYLIQNGKDIVADVWKNAPREERLRISSKVLKMERYVSIPNSEPTVDVNAAVTKRISAKLIEGYAKHLKDVEEANAQAAASSSAPGLEKVVYRHMKMGNENVLLPNPHGRQNVWQ
;
A
#
# COMPACT_ATOMS: atom_id res chain seq x y z
N MET A 1 -7.08 -50.40 -27.10
CA MET A 1 -7.85 -49.20 -26.72
C MET A 1 -7.59 -48.66 -25.30
N ARG A 2 -6.68 -49.22 -24.49
CA ARG A 2 -6.41 -48.74 -23.11
C ARG A 2 -5.33 -47.65 -23.00
N THR A 3 -4.54 -47.41 -24.05
CA THR A 3 -3.40 -46.48 -24.02
C THR A 3 -3.76 -45.01 -24.32
N CYS A 4 -4.83 -44.75 -25.09
CA CYS A 4 -5.23 -43.38 -25.45
C CYS A 4 -5.84 -42.57 -24.29
N SER A 5 -6.47 -43.22 -23.31
CA SER A 5 -7.08 -42.53 -22.16
C SER A 5 -6.03 -42.01 -21.18
N PHE A 6 -4.90 -42.72 -21.05
CA PHE A 6 -3.82 -42.35 -20.13
C PHE A 6 -3.01 -41.14 -20.61
N THR A 7 -2.79 -41.02 -21.92
CA THR A 7 -2.05 -39.88 -22.50
C THR A 7 -2.81 -38.58 -22.40
N PHE A 8 -4.14 -38.59 -22.60
CA PHE A 8 -4.99 -37.42 -22.40
C PHE A 8 -4.99 -36.97 -20.93
N LEU A 9 -5.10 -37.91 -19.98
CA LEU A 9 -5.11 -37.60 -18.55
C LEU A 9 -3.77 -37.03 -18.09
N ALA A 10 -2.65 -37.56 -18.60
CA ALA A 10 -1.31 -37.03 -18.34
C ALA A 10 -1.12 -35.61 -18.91
N LEU A 11 -1.62 -35.34 -20.12
CA LEU A 11 -1.58 -34.00 -20.71
C LEU A 11 -2.44 -32.99 -19.93
N CYS A 12 -3.61 -33.41 -19.43
CA CYS A 12 -4.46 -32.59 -18.57
C CYS A 12 -3.80 -32.30 -17.21
N LEU A 13 -3.13 -33.28 -16.60
CA LEU A 13 -2.41 -33.09 -15.33
C LEU A 13 -1.15 -32.20 -15.50
N LEU A 14 -0.41 -32.35 -16.61
CA LEU A 14 0.73 -31.50 -16.93
C LEU A 14 0.31 -30.07 -17.31
N GLY A 15 -0.81 -29.92 -18.02
CA GLY A 15 -1.42 -28.62 -18.33
C GLY A 15 -1.94 -27.90 -17.09
N ALA A 16 -2.55 -28.62 -16.15
CA ALA A 16 -3.03 -28.05 -14.88
C ALA A 16 -1.88 -27.60 -13.97
N GLY A 17 -0.75 -28.32 -13.98
CA GLY A 17 0.43 -27.95 -13.20
C GLY A 17 1.08 -26.62 -13.65
N GLY A 18 1.01 -26.30 -14.95
CA GLY A 18 1.58 -25.07 -15.51
C GLY A 18 0.78 -23.80 -15.19
N VAL A 19 -0.54 -23.92 -15.00
CA VAL A 19 -1.44 -22.78 -14.74
C VAL A 19 -1.48 -22.38 -13.26
N LEU A 20 -1.04 -23.27 -12.36
CA LEU A 20 -1.18 -23.08 -10.91
C LEU A 20 0.06 -22.55 -10.18
N ALA A 21 1.19 -22.35 -10.86
CA ALA A 21 2.44 -21.97 -10.18
C ALA A 21 2.60 -20.44 -9.99
N ILE A 22 1.56 -19.74 -9.54
CA ILE A 22 1.74 -18.40 -8.98
C ILE A 22 2.51 -18.57 -7.67
N PRO A 23 3.72 -17.99 -7.51
CA PRO A 23 4.46 -18.13 -6.27
C PRO A 23 3.65 -17.52 -5.12
N PRO A 24 3.59 -18.19 -3.96
CA PRO A 24 2.87 -17.65 -2.82
C PRO A 24 3.50 -16.30 -2.43
N PRO A 25 2.68 -15.28 -2.11
CA PRO A 25 3.20 -14.00 -1.65
C PRO A 25 3.96 -14.16 -0.32
N PRO A 26 5.03 -13.38 -0.10
CA PRO A 26 5.66 -13.28 1.22
C PRO A 26 4.64 -12.90 2.30
N GLU A 27 4.87 -13.33 3.54
CA GLU A 27 3.93 -13.14 4.65
C GLU A 27 3.50 -11.67 4.83
N VAL A 28 4.45 -10.73 4.72
CA VAL A 28 4.16 -9.29 4.82
C VAL A 28 3.19 -8.81 3.72
N VAL A 29 3.32 -9.34 2.51
CA VAL A 29 2.43 -9.06 1.37
C VAL A 29 1.10 -9.79 1.54
N ALA A 30 1.10 -10.98 2.13
CA ALA A 30 -0.12 -11.73 2.37
C ALA A 30 -1.01 -11.05 3.43
N ARG A 31 -0.45 -10.26 4.35
CA ARG A 31 -1.17 -9.61 5.46
C ARG A 31 -2.23 -8.61 4.98
N PHE A 32 -1.92 -7.79 3.99
CA PHE A 32 -2.83 -6.75 3.51
C PHE A 32 -3.55 -7.21 2.24
N SER A 33 -4.87 -6.99 2.17
CA SER A 33 -5.69 -7.38 1.02
C SER A 33 -5.23 -6.70 -0.27
N GLU A 34 -4.82 -5.44 -0.16
CA GLU A 34 -4.40 -4.60 -1.28
C GLU A 34 -3.06 -5.04 -1.89
N THR A 35 -2.08 -5.38 -1.07
CA THR A 35 -0.76 -5.85 -1.53
C THR A 35 -0.85 -7.26 -2.09
N ARG A 36 -1.74 -8.10 -1.55
CA ARG A 36 -2.10 -9.39 -2.14
C ARG A 36 -2.73 -9.24 -3.53
N ALA A 37 -3.60 -8.26 -3.72
CA ALA A 37 -4.19 -7.98 -5.04
C ALA A 37 -3.11 -7.56 -6.05
N LEU A 38 -2.20 -6.66 -5.67
CA LEU A 38 -1.05 -6.26 -6.50
C LEU A 38 -0.14 -7.45 -6.85
N TRP A 39 0.12 -8.34 -5.87
CA TRP A 39 0.91 -9.54 -6.10
C TRP A 39 0.26 -10.43 -7.17
N ASN A 40 -1.05 -10.65 -7.05
CA ASN A 40 -1.80 -11.44 -8.02
C ASN A 40 -1.82 -10.81 -9.41
N THR A 41 -1.87 -9.47 -9.54
CA THR A 41 -1.78 -8.84 -10.87
C THR A 41 -0.40 -9.05 -11.51
N VAL A 42 0.69 -8.97 -10.72
CA VAL A 42 2.06 -9.17 -11.23
C VAL A 42 2.30 -10.62 -11.65
N TYR A 43 1.92 -11.58 -10.82
CA TYR A 43 2.23 -12.98 -11.08
C TYR A 43 1.16 -13.71 -11.91
N GLY A 44 -0.11 -13.33 -11.79
CA GLY A 44 -1.21 -13.89 -12.56
C GLY A 44 -1.39 -13.23 -13.93
N ASN A 45 -1.31 -11.89 -14.00
CA ASN A 45 -1.60 -11.15 -15.24
C ASN A 45 -0.37 -10.54 -15.91
N HIS A 46 0.82 -10.65 -15.29
CA HIS A 46 2.06 -10.05 -15.77
C HIS A 46 1.98 -8.54 -15.98
N VAL A 47 1.17 -7.86 -15.17
CA VAL A 47 1.03 -6.40 -15.20
C VAL A 47 1.08 -5.81 -13.81
N LEU A 48 1.69 -4.63 -13.72
CA LEU A 48 1.57 -3.74 -12.57
C LEU A 48 0.52 -2.66 -12.93
N PRO A 49 -0.61 -2.58 -12.21
CA PRO A 49 -1.66 -1.61 -12.53
C PRO A 49 -1.15 -0.21 -12.18
N GLY A 50 -1.23 0.70 -13.15
CA GLY A 50 -0.95 2.11 -12.91
C GLY A 50 -2.20 2.98 -12.83
N GLN A 51 -3.28 2.52 -13.46
CA GLN A 51 -4.64 3.00 -13.24
C GLN A 51 -5.47 1.85 -12.70
N TYR A 52 -6.22 2.12 -11.64
CA TYR A 52 -6.98 1.14 -10.90
C TYR A 52 -8.43 1.06 -11.40
N THR A 53 -8.59 0.86 -12.71
CA THR A 53 -9.91 0.65 -13.34
C THR A 53 -10.44 -0.78 -13.15
N LEU A 54 -9.62 -1.67 -12.57
CA LEU A 54 -9.97 -3.07 -12.36
C LEU A 54 -10.96 -3.22 -11.20
N ALA A 55 -12.05 -3.97 -11.43
CA ALA A 55 -13.13 -4.14 -10.47
C ALA A 55 -12.66 -4.68 -9.09
N HIS A 56 -11.61 -5.50 -9.06
CA HIS A 56 -11.06 -6.07 -7.83
C HIS A 56 -10.16 -5.09 -7.03
N LEU A 57 -9.89 -3.89 -7.56
CA LEU A 57 -9.11 -2.85 -6.89
C LEU A 57 -9.96 -1.65 -6.43
N LYS A 58 -11.30 -1.77 -6.47
CA LYS A 58 -12.23 -0.67 -6.12
C LYS A 58 -12.07 -0.12 -4.69
N GLY A 59 -11.50 -0.88 -3.76
CA GLY A 59 -11.26 -0.46 -2.37
C GLY A 59 -9.80 -0.11 -2.07
N PHE A 60 -8.94 -0.05 -3.08
CA PHE A 60 -7.52 0.22 -2.93
C PHE A 60 -7.27 1.71 -2.65
N SER A 61 -6.50 2.05 -1.62
CA SER A 61 -6.13 3.45 -1.34
C SER A 61 -5.10 3.92 -2.37
N HIS A 62 -5.58 4.50 -3.48
CA HIS A 62 -4.69 4.94 -4.56
C HIS A 62 -3.65 5.95 -4.06
N GLY A 63 -4.02 6.83 -3.13
CA GLY A 63 -3.14 7.87 -2.62
C GLY A 63 -1.91 7.30 -1.92
N ASP A 64 -2.08 6.34 -1.01
CA ASP A 64 -0.99 5.84 -0.17
C ASP A 64 0.05 5.08 -0.98
N TRP A 65 -0.40 4.23 -1.91
CA TRP A 65 0.49 3.55 -2.85
C TRP A 65 1.24 4.53 -3.77
N GLN A 66 0.54 5.50 -4.35
CA GLN A 66 1.16 6.48 -5.25
C GLN A 66 2.21 7.31 -4.52
N ASN A 67 1.89 7.75 -3.30
CA ASN A 67 2.83 8.46 -2.43
C ASN A 67 4.04 7.58 -2.09
N TYR A 68 3.81 6.32 -1.75
CA TYR A 68 4.88 5.36 -1.49
C TYR A 68 5.81 5.20 -2.70
N LEU A 69 5.24 5.05 -3.90
CA LEU A 69 5.99 4.93 -5.15
C LEU A 69 6.85 6.15 -5.44
N ILE A 70 6.31 7.36 -5.28
CA ILE A 70 7.04 8.61 -5.50
C ILE A 70 8.25 8.70 -4.56
N GLN A 71 8.05 8.31 -3.29
CA GLN A 71 9.08 8.43 -2.26
C GLN A 71 10.16 7.36 -2.35
N ASN A 72 9.80 6.11 -2.67
CA ASN A 72 10.70 4.95 -2.52
C ASN A 72 10.97 4.21 -3.83
N GLY A 73 10.13 4.40 -4.84
CA GLY A 73 10.10 3.53 -6.00
C GLY A 73 11.32 3.65 -6.89
N LYS A 74 11.87 4.87 -7.06
CA LYS A 74 13.06 5.10 -7.90
C LYS A 74 14.28 4.35 -7.36
N ASP A 75 14.48 4.38 -6.04
CA ASP A 75 15.62 3.70 -5.39
C ASP A 75 15.50 2.19 -5.49
N ILE A 76 14.29 1.64 -5.31
CA ILE A 76 14.02 0.21 -5.49
C ILE A 76 14.29 -0.24 -6.93
N VAL A 77 13.83 0.54 -7.93
CA VAL A 77 14.09 0.25 -9.34
C VAL A 77 15.60 0.26 -9.62
N ALA A 78 16.31 1.29 -9.15
CA ALA A 78 17.74 1.43 -9.35
C ALA A 78 18.55 0.29 -8.71
N ASP A 79 18.20 -0.11 -7.48
CA ASP A 79 18.88 -1.21 -6.78
C ASP A 79 18.72 -2.55 -7.52
N VAL A 80 17.49 -2.92 -7.86
CA VAL A 80 17.25 -4.17 -8.58
C VAL A 80 17.87 -4.13 -9.99
N TRP A 81 17.81 -2.97 -10.66
CA TRP A 81 18.37 -2.81 -11.99
C TRP A 81 19.89 -2.89 -12.03
N LYS A 82 20.58 -2.27 -11.05
CA LYS A 82 22.04 -2.33 -10.93
C LYS A 82 22.55 -3.76 -10.80
N ASN A 83 21.79 -4.61 -10.12
CA ASN A 83 22.13 -6.01 -9.87
C ASN A 83 21.65 -6.98 -10.96
N ALA A 84 21.03 -6.47 -12.04
CA ALA A 84 20.53 -7.32 -13.13
C ALA A 84 21.66 -7.82 -14.05
N PRO A 85 21.57 -9.06 -14.57
CA PRO A 85 22.52 -9.60 -15.55
C PRO A 85 22.67 -8.66 -16.76
N ARG A 86 23.90 -8.48 -17.27
CA ARG A 86 24.19 -7.54 -18.37
C ARG A 86 23.33 -7.80 -19.61
N GLU A 87 23.13 -9.06 -19.97
CA GLU A 87 22.32 -9.45 -21.12
C GLU A 87 20.86 -9.05 -20.97
N GLU A 88 20.27 -9.26 -19.79
CA GLU A 88 18.93 -8.78 -19.49
C GLU A 88 18.88 -7.25 -19.56
N ARG A 89 19.90 -6.56 -19.04
CA ARG A 89 19.93 -5.10 -19.02
C ARG A 89 19.84 -4.48 -20.42
N LEU A 90 20.49 -5.10 -21.41
CA LEU A 90 20.42 -4.65 -22.79
C LEU A 90 19.04 -4.90 -23.41
N ARG A 91 18.39 -6.02 -23.07
CA ARG A 91 17.13 -6.45 -23.68
C ARG A 91 15.90 -5.68 -23.19
N ILE A 92 15.88 -5.30 -21.92
CA ILE A 92 14.65 -4.78 -21.27
C ILE A 92 14.77 -3.33 -20.79
N SER A 93 15.81 -2.59 -21.20
CA SER A 93 16.06 -1.20 -20.78
C SER A 93 14.84 -0.30 -20.96
N SER A 94 14.13 -0.41 -22.10
CA SER A 94 12.91 0.35 -22.37
C SER A 94 11.76 0.04 -21.40
N LYS A 95 11.65 -1.22 -20.94
CA LYS A 95 10.65 -1.60 -19.93
C LYS A 95 10.99 -1.03 -18.56
N VAL A 96 12.28 -1.05 -18.19
CA VAL A 96 12.74 -0.46 -16.93
C VAL A 96 12.56 1.06 -16.93
N LEU A 97 12.84 1.76 -18.03
CA LEU A 97 12.54 3.19 -18.16
C LEU A 97 11.04 3.50 -17.97
N LYS A 98 10.15 2.63 -18.46
CA LYS A 98 8.71 2.75 -18.17
C LYS A 98 8.39 2.55 -16.70
N MET A 99 9.05 1.59 -16.02
CA MET A 99 8.91 1.41 -14.58
C MET A 99 9.40 2.64 -13.81
N GLU A 100 10.54 3.22 -14.18
CA GLU A 100 11.07 4.45 -13.57
C GLU A 100 10.10 5.63 -13.72
N ARG A 101 9.54 5.79 -14.93
CA ARG A 101 8.52 6.82 -15.17
C ARG A 101 7.27 6.57 -14.33
N TYR A 102 6.80 5.33 -14.29
CA TYR A 102 5.64 4.91 -13.52
C TYR A 102 5.79 5.21 -12.01
N VAL A 103 6.95 4.89 -11.41
CA VAL A 103 7.16 5.15 -9.98
C VAL A 103 7.37 6.63 -9.68
N SER A 104 7.92 7.40 -10.62
CA SER A 104 8.15 8.84 -10.44
C SER A 104 6.90 9.68 -10.65
N ILE A 105 6.03 9.26 -11.58
CA ILE A 105 4.80 9.95 -11.97
C ILE A 105 3.68 8.92 -12.00
N PRO A 106 3.04 8.64 -10.84
CA PRO A 106 1.96 7.67 -10.82
C PRO A 106 0.83 8.07 -11.76
N ASN A 107 0.18 7.07 -12.38
CA ASN A 107 -0.79 7.21 -13.48
C ASN A 107 -0.21 7.65 -14.84
N SER A 108 1.12 7.83 -14.99
CA SER A 108 1.72 8.12 -16.30
C SER A 108 1.51 6.99 -17.31
N GLU A 109 1.34 5.76 -16.81
CA GLU A 109 1.09 4.56 -17.59
C GLU A 109 -0.16 3.88 -17.00
N PRO A 110 -1.13 3.44 -17.83
CA PRO A 110 -2.31 2.73 -17.33
C PRO A 110 -1.94 1.37 -16.73
N THR A 111 -0.95 0.71 -17.31
CA THR A 111 -0.38 -0.55 -16.85
C THR A 111 1.08 -0.64 -17.26
N VAL A 112 1.90 -1.30 -16.46
CA VAL A 112 3.28 -1.65 -16.82
C VAL A 112 3.39 -3.15 -17.02
N ASP A 113 3.82 -3.57 -18.22
CA ASP A 113 4.11 -4.98 -18.53
C ASP A 113 5.34 -5.45 -17.73
N VAL A 114 5.14 -6.51 -16.95
CA VAL A 114 6.15 -7.10 -16.08
C VAL A 114 6.42 -8.56 -16.44
N ASN A 115 6.29 -8.96 -17.70
CA ASN A 115 6.58 -10.33 -18.14
C ASN A 115 8.05 -10.77 -17.96
N ALA A 116 9.02 -9.84 -17.93
CA ALA A 116 10.43 -10.16 -17.79
C ALA A 116 10.83 -10.43 -16.33
N ALA A 117 11.81 -11.30 -16.11
CA ALA A 117 12.24 -11.70 -14.76
C ALA A 117 12.64 -10.50 -13.89
N VAL A 118 13.46 -9.59 -14.41
CA VAL A 118 13.88 -8.37 -13.69
C VAL A 118 12.70 -7.44 -13.42
N THR A 119 11.78 -7.22 -14.38
CA THR A 119 10.59 -6.37 -14.12
C THR A 119 9.68 -6.99 -13.06
N LYS A 120 9.53 -8.33 -13.02
CA LYS A 120 8.82 -9.02 -11.93
C LYS A 120 9.50 -8.80 -10.58
N ARG A 121 10.83 -8.91 -10.52
CA ARG A 121 11.59 -8.68 -9.27
C ARG A 121 11.44 -7.24 -8.77
N ILE A 122 11.50 -6.26 -9.68
CA ILE A 122 11.26 -4.85 -9.33
C ILE A 122 9.84 -4.71 -8.75
N SER A 123 8.82 -5.21 -9.45
CA SER A 123 7.43 -5.12 -8.97
C SER A 123 7.21 -5.83 -7.63
N ALA A 124 7.78 -7.01 -7.44
CA ALA A 124 7.73 -7.73 -6.17
C ALA A 124 8.35 -6.92 -5.04
N LYS A 125 9.51 -6.28 -5.27
CA LYS A 125 10.16 -5.42 -4.27
C LYS A 125 9.37 -4.17 -3.94
N LEU A 126 8.72 -3.54 -4.93
CA LEU A 126 7.82 -2.41 -4.70
C LEU A 126 6.64 -2.82 -3.81
N ILE A 127 6.02 -3.98 -4.10
CA ILE A 127 4.88 -4.50 -3.33
C ILE A 127 5.30 -4.91 -1.91
N GLU A 128 6.43 -5.60 -1.76
CA GLU A 128 6.99 -5.96 -0.45
C GLU A 128 7.30 -4.71 0.39
N GLY A 129 7.92 -3.71 -0.22
CA GLY A 129 8.26 -2.46 0.46
C GLY A 129 7.03 -1.68 0.89
N TYR A 130 5.99 -1.64 0.06
CA TYR A 130 4.72 -1.02 0.43
C TYR A 130 4.00 -1.80 1.53
N ALA A 131 4.01 -3.13 1.49
CA ALA A 131 3.45 -3.95 2.55
C ALA A 131 4.14 -3.71 3.91
N LYS A 132 5.46 -3.49 3.91
CA LYS A 132 6.19 -3.08 5.12
C LYS A 132 5.76 -1.69 5.59
N HIS A 133 5.66 -0.72 4.67
CA HIS A 133 5.18 0.62 5.01
C HIS A 133 3.79 0.61 5.67
N LEU A 134 2.85 -0.19 5.16
CA LEU A 134 1.52 -0.34 5.75
C LEU A 134 1.57 -0.93 7.16
N LYS A 135 2.43 -1.93 7.37
CA LYS A 135 2.67 -2.52 8.69
C LYS A 135 3.20 -1.47 9.67
N ASP A 136 4.18 -0.67 9.25
CA ASP A 136 4.78 0.35 10.10
C ASP A 136 3.75 1.45 10.46
N VAL A 137 2.88 1.82 9.52
CA VAL A 137 1.76 2.76 9.76
C VAL A 137 0.74 2.18 10.75
N GLU A 138 0.36 0.91 10.59
CA GLU A 138 -0.56 0.23 11.52
C GLU A 138 0.02 0.17 12.94
N GLU A 139 1.30 -0.16 13.08
CA GLU A 139 2.01 -0.21 14.36
C GLU A 139 2.11 1.18 15.01
N ALA A 140 2.44 2.22 14.22
CA ALA A 140 2.48 3.60 14.71
C ALA A 140 1.10 4.08 15.20
N ASN A 141 0.04 3.75 14.46
CA ASN A 141 -1.33 4.09 14.85
C ASN A 141 -1.77 3.36 16.12
N ALA A 142 -1.42 2.08 16.27
CA ALA A 142 -1.70 1.31 17.48
C ALA A 142 -0.97 1.90 18.71
N GLN A 143 0.29 2.32 18.54
CA GLN A 143 1.07 2.95 19.61
C GLN A 143 0.52 4.33 20.00
N ALA A 144 0.06 5.12 19.03
CA ALA A 144 -0.59 6.40 19.27
C ALA A 144 -1.91 6.23 20.05
N ALA A 145 -2.74 5.23 19.68
CA ALA A 145 -3.99 4.92 20.38
C ALA A 145 -3.78 4.42 21.81
N ALA A 146 -2.74 3.62 22.04
CA ALA A 146 -2.37 3.16 23.39
C ALA A 146 -1.91 4.34 24.28
N SER A 147 -1.20 5.31 23.69
CA SER A 147 -0.69 6.49 24.40
C SER A 147 -1.77 7.53 24.69
N SER A 148 -2.78 7.69 23.82
CA SER A 148 -3.94 8.57 24.04
C SER A 148 -4.94 8.00 25.06
N SER A 149 -4.92 6.69 25.29
CA SER A 149 -5.76 5.99 26.27
C SER A 149 -5.16 5.92 27.67
N ALA A 150 -4.04 6.62 27.93
CA ALA A 150 -3.40 6.61 29.25
C ALA A 150 -4.34 7.23 30.32
N PRO A 151 -4.70 6.49 31.39
CA PRO A 151 -5.75 6.85 32.36
C PRO A 151 -5.38 7.99 33.34
N GLY A 152 -4.44 8.85 32.97
CA GLY A 152 -3.96 9.97 33.79
C GLY A 152 -4.60 11.34 33.49
N LEU A 153 -5.09 11.56 32.26
CA LEU A 153 -5.62 12.86 31.86
C LEU A 153 -7.01 13.17 32.45
N GLU A 154 -7.85 12.14 32.66
CA GLU A 154 -9.16 12.33 33.32
C GLU A 154 -9.01 12.86 34.76
N LYS A 155 -8.01 12.38 35.53
CA LYS A 155 -7.76 12.87 36.88
C LYS A 155 -7.21 14.30 36.92
N VAL A 156 -6.46 14.73 35.90
CA VAL A 156 -5.94 16.10 35.82
C VAL A 156 -7.06 17.08 35.44
N VAL A 157 -7.91 16.71 34.48
CA VAL A 157 -9.07 17.52 34.08
C VAL A 157 -10.09 17.63 35.23
N TYR A 158 -10.37 16.53 35.95
CA TYR A 158 -11.22 16.58 37.15
C TYR A 158 -10.61 17.41 38.29
N ARG A 159 -9.28 17.38 38.48
CA ARG A 159 -8.62 18.18 39.52
C ARG A 159 -8.63 19.67 39.20
N HIS A 160 -8.57 20.07 37.92
CA HIS A 160 -8.69 21.47 37.52
C HIS A 160 -10.14 21.98 37.51
N MET A 161 -11.12 21.18 37.10
CA MET A 161 -12.53 21.59 37.17
C MET A 161 -13.06 21.76 38.60
N LYS A 162 -12.51 21.01 39.58
CA LYS A 162 -12.95 21.11 40.98
C LYS A 162 -12.35 22.29 41.77
N MET A 163 -11.31 22.97 41.25
CA MET A 163 -10.71 24.14 41.92
C MET A 163 -11.15 25.49 41.32
N GLY A 164 -11.92 25.51 40.23
CA GLY A 164 -12.27 26.73 39.50
C GLY A 164 -13.62 27.37 39.85
N ASN A 165 -14.42 26.81 40.77
CA ASN A 165 -15.82 27.22 40.93
C ASN A 165 -16.14 27.97 42.23
N GLU A 166 -15.16 28.62 42.86
CA GLU A 166 -15.39 29.42 44.07
C GLU A 166 -15.27 30.94 43.86
N ASN A 167 -14.90 31.46 42.68
CA ASN A 167 -14.72 32.92 42.49
C ASN A 167 -15.00 33.43 41.07
N VAL A 168 -16.18 33.15 40.50
CA VAL A 168 -16.66 33.93 39.34
C VAL A 168 -17.97 34.63 39.70
N LEU A 169 -17.82 35.76 40.38
CA LEU A 169 -18.81 36.83 40.43
C LEU A 169 -19.07 37.29 38.99
N LEU A 170 -20.17 36.84 38.40
CA LEU A 170 -20.69 37.41 37.16
C LEU A 170 -21.23 38.81 37.48
N PRO A 171 -20.73 39.89 36.83
CA PRO A 171 -21.30 41.21 37.01
C PRO A 171 -22.71 41.25 36.42
N ASN A 172 -23.64 41.71 37.25
CA ASN A 172 -25.06 41.92 36.96
C ASN A 172 -25.22 42.99 35.85
N PRO A 173 -25.81 42.67 34.68
CA PRO A 173 -25.94 43.63 33.57
C PRO A 173 -27.14 44.58 33.69
N HIS A 174 -27.84 44.64 34.83
CA HIS A 174 -28.95 45.58 35.05
C HIS A 174 -28.52 46.81 35.85
N GLY A 175 -27.80 47.72 35.19
CA GLY A 175 -27.56 49.10 35.61
C GLY A 175 -28.27 50.09 34.68
N ARG A 176 -29.21 50.84 35.24
CA ARG A 176 -30.14 51.80 34.62
C ARG A 176 -29.51 52.97 33.85
N GLN A 177 -30.29 53.45 32.87
CA GLN A 177 -30.71 54.83 32.53
C GLN A 177 -29.78 56.02 32.87
N ASN A 178 -29.60 56.94 31.91
CA ASN A 178 -30.09 58.34 31.90
C ASN A 178 -29.71 59.02 30.57
N VAL A 179 -30.64 59.52 29.74
CA VAL A 179 -31.31 60.85 29.65
C VAL A 179 -30.40 62.04 29.23
N TRP A 180 -30.89 62.79 28.23
CA TRP A 180 -30.51 64.13 27.71
C TRP A 180 -29.20 64.16 26.90
N GLN A 181 -29.08 64.80 25.73
CA GLN A 181 -29.75 65.98 25.18
C GLN A 181 -29.58 66.00 23.64
#